data_AF-A0AAU9X702-F1
#
_entry.id   AF-A0AAU9X702-F1
#
_cell.length_a   1.000
_cell.length_b   1.000
_cell.length_c   1.000
_cell.angle_alpha   90.00
_cell.angle_beta   90.00
_cell.angle_gamma   90.00
#
_symmetry.space_group_name_H-M   'P 1'
#
loop_
_entity.id
_entity.type
_entity.pdbx_description
1 polymer ?
#
loop_
_entity_poly.entity_id
_entity_poly.type
_entity_poly.pdbx_seq_one_letter_code
_entity_poly.pdbx_strand_id
1 'polypeptide(L)'
;TAQFYRYFKTTKEREQRIRKGKNEEHKERCKRSRRLLNKLERCQSSYEMLQASMTPKEKQYYSEILYIDYMSSKESDYEEQEDFITGEKEKKLARYVTKKLSWERTSLTNAKARLDRTYKNNLTPHARAMAKPRSVGGMSERPAPAGPLWAVRQINNEL
;
A
#
# COMPACT_ATOMS: atom_id res chain seq x y z
N THR A 1 -24.75 3.90 24.88
CA THR A 1 -24.54 5.37 24.94
C THR A 1 -23.33 5.86 24.13
N ALA A 2 -22.12 5.30 24.28
CA ALA A 2 -20.93 5.75 23.51
C ALA A 2 -20.93 5.38 22.00
N GLN A 3 -21.43 4.20 21.63
CA GLN A 3 -21.51 3.76 20.23
C GLN A 3 -22.52 4.59 19.42
N PHE A 4 -23.66 4.90 20.04
CA PHE A 4 -24.69 5.75 19.43
C PHE A 4 -24.16 7.15 19.12
N TYR A 5 -23.44 7.77 20.06
CA TYR A 5 -22.80 9.07 19.83
C TYR A 5 -21.76 9.03 18.70
N ARG A 6 -20.95 7.96 18.63
CA ARG A 6 -20.00 7.77 17.52
C ARG A 6 -20.70 7.70 16.17
N TYR A 7 -21.81 6.97 16.07
CA TYR A 7 -22.59 6.85 14.84
C TYR A 7 -23.03 8.23 14.33
N PHE A 8 -23.75 9.02 15.13
CA PHE A 8 -24.20 10.36 14.71
C PHE A 8 -23.05 11.30 14.37
N LYS A 9 -21.93 11.23 15.11
CA LYS A 9 -20.74 12.02 14.79
C LYS A 9 -20.20 11.66 13.41
N THR A 10 -20.05 10.36 13.11
CA THR A 10 -19.54 9.92 11.80
C THR A 10 -20.47 10.28 10.64
N THR A 11 -21.80 10.21 10.86
CA THR A 11 -22.80 10.61 9.86
C THR A 11 -22.73 12.10 9.57
N LYS A 12 -22.71 12.93 10.62
CA LYS A 12 -22.59 14.40 10.49
C LYS A 12 -21.29 14.80 9.79
N GLU A 13 -20.17 14.17 10.13
CA GLU A 13 -18.88 14.40 9.46
C GLU A 13 -18.92 13.99 7.98
N ARG A 14 -19.60 12.88 7.64
CA ARG A 14 -19.79 12.45 6.26
C ARG A 14 -20.62 13.46 5.47
N GLU A 15 -21.75 13.91 6.01
CA GLU A 15 -22.60 14.93 5.38
C GLU A 15 -21.84 16.23 5.14
N GLN A 16 -21.05 16.68 6.12
CA GLN A 16 -20.18 17.84 5.95
C GLN A 16 -19.15 17.65 4.83
N ARG A 17 -18.57 16.45 4.69
CA ARG A 17 -17.65 16.14 3.57
C ARG A 17 -18.37 16.13 2.23
N ILE A 18 -19.60 15.60 2.16
CA ILE A 18 -20.43 15.59 0.96
C ILE A 18 -20.76 17.03 0.55
N ARG A 19 -21.25 17.85 1.48
CA ARG A 19 -21.55 19.26 1.23
C ARG A 19 -20.34 20.07 0.74
N LYS A 20 -19.13 19.69 1.17
CA LYS A 20 -17.86 20.30 0.73
C LYS A 20 -17.29 19.68 -0.56
N GLY A 21 -17.93 18.68 -1.15
CA GLY A 21 -17.43 17.95 -2.31
C GLY A 21 -16.19 17.08 -2.06
N LYS A 22 -15.77 16.88 -0.80
CA LYS A 22 -14.52 16.18 -0.43
C LYS A 22 -14.71 14.70 -0.07
N ASN A 23 -15.90 14.16 -0.26
CA ASN A 23 -16.23 12.80 0.19
C ASN A 23 -15.49 11.73 -0.61
N GLU A 24 -15.39 11.87 -1.94
CA GLU A 24 -14.69 10.89 -2.78
C GLU A 24 -13.17 10.92 -2.56
N GLU A 25 -12.59 12.11 -2.43
CA GLU A 25 -11.18 12.27 -2.05
C GLU A 25 -10.88 11.59 -0.70
N HIS A 26 -11.76 11.76 0.28
CA HIS A 26 -11.64 11.09 1.58
C HIS A 26 -11.71 9.57 1.46
N LYS A 27 -12.66 9.02 0.69
CA LYS A 27 -12.76 7.58 0.43
C LYS A 27 -11.49 7.05 -0.22
N GLU A 28 -10.97 7.72 -1.24
CA GLU A 28 -9.72 7.30 -1.90
C GLU A 28 -8.52 7.38 -0.96
N ARG A 29 -8.44 8.40 -0.11
CA ARG A 29 -7.41 8.48 0.93
C ARG A 29 -7.48 7.30 1.91
N CYS A 30 -8.68 6.95 2.38
CA CYS A 30 -8.90 5.81 3.25
C CYS A 30 -8.51 4.48 2.57
N LYS A 31 -8.93 4.28 1.31
CA LYS A 31 -8.53 3.10 0.51
C LYS A 31 -7.02 3.04 0.32
N ARG A 32 -6.36 4.17 0.00
CA ARG A 32 -4.90 4.26 -0.16
C ARG A 32 -4.17 3.90 1.14
N SER A 33 -4.61 4.44 2.28
CA SER A 33 -4.06 4.13 3.60
C SER A 33 -4.24 2.63 3.94
N ARG A 34 -5.44 2.08 3.72
CA ARG A 34 -5.69 0.64 3.91
C ARG A 34 -4.79 -0.23 3.04
N ARG A 35 -4.62 0.10 1.77
CA ARG A 35 -3.73 -0.64 0.85
C ARG A 35 -2.28 -0.62 1.29
N LEU A 36 -1.83 0.48 1.88
CA LEU A 36 -0.50 0.64 2.43
C LEU A 36 -0.29 -0.23 3.66
N LEU A 37 -1.24 -0.22 4.60
CA LEU A 37 -1.25 -1.09 5.78
C LEU A 37 -1.25 -2.57 5.37
N ASN A 38 -2.13 -2.96 4.46
CA ASN A 38 -2.16 -4.33 3.93
C ASN A 38 -0.87 -4.69 3.19
N LYS A 39 -0.07 -3.72 2.72
CA LYS A 39 1.26 -4.01 2.18
C LYS A 39 2.25 -4.34 3.29
N LEU A 40 2.26 -3.52 4.34
CA LEU A 40 3.10 -3.78 5.50
C LEU A 40 2.80 -5.16 6.11
N GLU A 41 1.52 -5.45 6.34
CA GLU A 41 1.04 -6.73 6.89
C GLU A 41 1.55 -7.92 6.07
N ARG A 42 1.39 -7.89 4.73
CA ARG A 42 1.93 -8.94 3.85
C ARG A 42 3.44 -9.11 3.98
N CYS A 43 4.19 -8.01 4.09
CA CYS A 43 5.63 -8.05 4.27
C CYS A 43 5.99 -8.66 5.63
N GLN A 44 5.28 -8.30 6.69
CA GLN A 44 5.46 -8.86 8.04
C GLN A 44 5.15 -10.36 8.08
N SER A 45 4.00 -10.79 7.54
CA SER A 45 3.68 -12.23 7.48
C SER A 45 4.73 -13.02 6.68
N SER A 46 5.25 -12.45 5.59
CA SER A 46 6.31 -13.10 4.81
C SER A 46 7.63 -13.17 5.55
N TYR A 47 7.93 -12.17 6.38
CA TYR A 47 9.09 -12.18 7.25
C TYR A 47 8.95 -13.26 8.32
N GLU A 48 7.79 -13.39 8.96
CA GLU A 48 7.50 -14.45 9.94
C GLU A 48 7.69 -15.86 9.35
N MET A 49 7.32 -16.06 8.08
CA MET A 49 7.53 -17.33 7.37
C MET A 49 9.02 -17.64 7.13
N LEU A 50 9.85 -16.61 6.91
CA LEU A 50 11.26 -16.80 6.56
C LEU A 50 12.23 -16.66 7.73
N GLN A 51 11.81 -16.04 8.84
CA GLN A 51 12.72 -15.69 9.92
C GLN A 51 13.45 -16.91 10.48
N ALA A 52 12.86 -18.10 10.44
CA ALA A 52 13.52 -19.32 10.92
C ALA A 52 14.76 -19.69 10.09
N SER A 53 14.77 -19.41 8.79
CA SER A 53 15.87 -19.73 7.87
C SER A 53 16.84 -18.57 7.61
N MET A 54 16.56 -17.39 8.18
CA MET A 54 17.40 -16.19 8.01
C MET A 54 18.55 -16.14 9.00
N THR A 55 19.67 -15.60 8.55
CA THR A 55 20.80 -15.24 9.42
C THR A 55 20.42 -14.10 10.38
N PRO A 56 21.09 -13.95 11.55
CA PRO A 56 20.84 -12.83 12.46
C PRO A 56 20.98 -11.46 11.79
N LYS A 57 21.95 -11.31 10.88
CA LYS A 57 22.17 -10.08 10.12
C LYS A 57 21.00 -9.76 9.18
N GLU A 58 20.44 -10.77 8.50
CA GLU A 58 19.25 -10.56 7.67
C GLU A 58 18.03 -10.16 8.51
N LYS A 59 17.83 -10.79 9.68
CA LYS A 59 16.74 -10.42 10.60
C LYS A 59 16.82 -8.96 11.01
N GLN A 60 18.02 -8.51 11.37
CA GLN A 60 18.25 -7.10 11.69
C GLN A 60 17.89 -6.19 10.51
N TYR A 61 18.37 -6.50 9.30
CA TYR A 61 18.02 -5.71 8.11
C TYR A 61 16.51 -5.62 7.85
N TYR A 62 15.76 -6.72 7.97
CA TYR A 62 14.31 -6.66 7.79
C TYR A 62 13.61 -5.90 8.91
N SER A 63 14.06 -6.06 10.16
CA SER A 63 13.49 -5.34 11.30
C SER A 63 13.57 -3.82 11.15
N GLU A 64 14.64 -3.29 10.54
CA GLU A 64 14.83 -1.87 10.27
C GLU A 64 13.83 -1.28 9.26
N ILE A 65 13.26 -2.09 8.36
CA ILE A 65 12.44 -1.62 7.22
C ILE A 65 10.97 -2.04 7.26
N LEU A 66 10.57 -2.92 8.21
CA LEU A 66 9.20 -3.39 8.35
C LEU A 66 8.31 -2.37 9.08
N TYR A 67 8.33 -1.13 8.59
CA TYR A 67 7.49 -0.02 9.05
C TYR A 67 6.76 0.63 7.87
N ILE A 68 5.68 1.35 8.17
CA ILE A 68 4.79 1.95 7.17
C ILE A 68 5.49 2.99 6.29
N ASP A 69 6.53 3.64 6.81
CA ASP A 69 7.28 4.70 6.12
C ASP A 69 8.11 4.16 4.97
N TYR A 70 8.57 2.92 5.09
CA TYR A 70 9.27 2.24 4.02
C TYR A 70 8.32 1.70 2.96
N MET A 71 7.02 1.60 3.19
CA MET A 71 6.11 0.98 2.22
C MET A 71 5.70 1.95 1.11
N SER A 72 5.72 1.50 -0.15
CA SER A 72 5.22 2.32 -1.26
C SER A 72 3.68 2.36 -1.31
N SER A 73 3.15 3.54 -1.64
CA SER A 73 1.70 3.77 -1.78
C SER A 73 1.15 3.14 -3.07
N LYS A 74 -0.11 2.67 -3.01
CA LYS A 74 -0.83 2.11 -4.14
C LYS A 74 -2.08 2.92 -4.47
N GLU A 75 -2.23 3.28 -5.73
CA GLU A 75 -3.39 3.98 -6.30
C GLU A 75 -4.27 3.00 -7.07
N SER A 76 -5.57 3.25 -7.06
CA SER A 76 -6.55 2.50 -7.83
C SER A 76 -6.48 2.97 -9.28
N ASP A 77 -6.51 2.04 -10.22
CA ASP A 77 -6.72 2.33 -11.63
C ASP A 77 -8.04 1.69 -12.06
N TYR A 78 -8.97 2.53 -12.52
CA TYR A 78 -10.33 2.14 -12.86
C TYR A 78 -10.48 2.18 -14.37
N GLU A 79 -11.09 1.13 -14.92
CA GLU A 79 -11.50 1.09 -16.32
C GLU A 79 -13.03 1.15 -16.38
N GLU A 80 -13.56 1.82 -17.40
CA GLU A 80 -14.99 1.82 -17.68
C GLU A 80 -15.32 0.53 -18.43
N GLN A 81 -16.17 -0.28 -17.82
CA GLN A 81 -16.69 -1.49 -18.41
C GLN A 81 -18.19 -1.33 -18.58
N GLU A 82 -18.67 -1.52 -19.79
CA GLU A 82 -20.09 -1.54 -20.09
C GLU A 82 -20.67 -2.89 -19.67
N ASP A 83 -21.75 -2.86 -18.90
CA ASP A 83 -22.54 -4.04 -18.62
C ASP A 83 -23.26 -4.47 -19.90
N PHE A 84 -23.05 -5.71 -20.33
CA PHE A 84 -23.61 -6.23 -21.57
C PHE A 84 -25.15 -6.33 -21.54
N ILE A 85 -25.74 -6.39 -20.35
CA ILE A 85 -27.19 -6.56 -20.16
C ILE A 85 -27.86 -5.20 -20.04
N THR A 86 -27.33 -4.30 -19.20
CA THR A 86 -27.97 -3.01 -18.91
C THR A 86 -27.46 -1.87 -19.79
N GLY A 87 -26.33 -2.03 -20.48
CA GLY A 87 -25.66 -0.95 -21.23
C GLY A 87 -25.08 0.14 -20.32
N GLU A 88 -25.10 -0.06 -19.00
CA GLU A 88 -24.58 0.92 -18.04
C GLU A 88 -23.05 0.84 -17.97
N LYS A 89 -22.38 1.99 -17.98
CA LYS A 89 -20.93 2.09 -17.82
C LYS A 89 -20.56 2.09 -16.34
N GLU A 90 -19.97 1.00 -15.89
CA GLU A 90 -19.47 0.88 -14.52
C GLU A 90 -17.95 1.08 -14.47
N LYS A 91 -17.48 1.83 -13.46
CA LYS A 91 -16.04 1.95 -13.17
C LYS A 91 -15.58 0.74 -12.36
N LYS A 92 -14.95 -0.22 -13.02
CA LYS A 92 -14.39 -1.42 -12.38
C LYS A 92 -12.90 -1.25 -12.12
N LEU A 93 -12.48 -1.74 -10.95
CA LEU A 93 -11.06 -1.72 -10.57
C LEU A 93 -10.28 -2.72 -11.42
N ALA A 94 -9.48 -2.18 -12.35
CA ALA A 94 -8.67 -2.96 -13.27
C ALA A 94 -7.35 -3.40 -12.62
N ARG A 95 -6.60 -2.43 -12.07
CA ARG A 95 -5.27 -2.69 -11.51
C ARG A 95 -4.92 -1.75 -10.35
N TYR A 96 -3.81 -2.07 -9.68
CA TYR A 96 -3.20 -1.17 -8.72
C TYR A 96 -1.89 -0.61 -9.24
N VAL A 97 -1.76 0.71 -9.20
CA VAL A 97 -0.54 1.42 -9.60
C VAL A 97 0.30 1.69 -8.36
N THR A 98 1.52 1.17 -8.33
CA THR A 98 2.45 1.40 -7.22
C THR A 98 3.34 2.59 -7.56
N LYS A 99 3.31 3.63 -6.73
CA LYS A 99 4.21 4.78 -6.88
C LYS A 99 5.62 4.45 -6.39
N LYS A 100 6.64 4.83 -7.15
CA LYS A 100 8.06 4.64 -6.78
C LYS A 100 8.47 5.66 -5.73
N LEU A 101 9.22 5.24 -4.71
CA LEU A 101 9.82 6.15 -3.73
C LEU A 101 11.14 6.67 -4.32
N SER A 102 11.28 7.97 -4.50
CA SER A 102 12.49 8.57 -5.11
C SER A 102 13.75 8.33 -4.28
N TRP A 103 13.59 8.31 -2.95
CA TRP A 103 14.65 8.07 -1.97
C TRP A 103 14.95 6.58 -1.74
N GLU A 104 14.21 5.65 -2.33
CA GLU A 104 14.42 4.22 -2.11
C GLU A 104 15.69 3.74 -2.84
N ARG A 105 16.56 3.03 -2.10
CA ARG A 105 17.71 2.34 -2.68
C ARG A 105 17.32 0.98 -3.23
N THR A 106 18.10 0.49 -4.20
CA THR A 106 17.90 -0.83 -4.83
C THR A 106 17.89 -1.97 -3.81
N SER A 107 18.70 -1.88 -2.75
CA SER A 107 18.73 -2.87 -1.67
C SER A 107 17.38 -2.99 -0.95
N LEU A 108 16.71 -1.87 -0.67
CA LEU A 108 15.37 -1.85 -0.09
C LEU A 108 14.32 -2.41 -1.06
N THR A 109 14.41 -2.03 -2.34
CA THR A 109 13.55 -2.58 -3.40
C THR A 109 13.66 -4.11 -3.48
N ASN A 110 14.89 -4.62 -3.44
CA ASN A 110 15.18 -6.05 -3.51
C ASN A 110 14.67 -6.79 -2.26
N ALA A 111 14.86 -6.22 -1.07
CA ALA A 111 14.35 -6.77 0.18
C ALA A 111 12.81 -6.89 0.15
N LYS A 112 12.11 -5.83 -0.27
CA LYS A 112 10.65 -5.85 -0.44
C LYS A 112 10.21 -6.86 -1.52
N ALA A 113 10.93 -6.94 -2.63
CA ALA A 113 10.61 -7.87 -3.71
C ALA A 113 10.76 -9.34 -3.28
N ARG A 114 11.76 -9.66 -2.45
CA ARG A 114 11.93 -10.98 -1.83
C ARG A 114 10.73 -11.33 -0.96
N LEU A 115 10.32 -10.42 -0.06
CA LEU A 115 9.13 -10.62 0.78
C LEU A 115 7.84 -10.77 -0.04
N ASP A 116 7.61 -9.89 -1.02
CA ASP A 116 6.43 -9.96 -1.90
C ASP A 116 6.40 -11.28 -2.71
N ARG A 117 7.56 -11.80 -3.13
CA ARG A 117 7.66 -13.09 -3.82
C ARG A 117 7.30 -14.24 -2.88
N THR A 118 7.82 -14.25 -1.66
CA THR A 118 7.47 -15.25 -0.65
C THR A 118 5.98 -15.23 -0.34
N TYR A 119 5.39 -14.04 -0.14
CA TYR A 119 3.95 -13.91 0.06
C TYR A 119 3.17 -14.56 -1.08
N LYS A 120 3.48 -14.18 -2.33
CA LYS A 120 2.80 -14.69 -3.52
C LYS A 120 2.92 -16.20 -3.64
N ASN A 121 4.09 -16.76 -3.35
CA ASN A 121 4.34 -18.19 -3.46
C ASN A 121 3.51 -18.99 -2.44
N ASN A 122 3.23 -18.43 -1.27
CA ASN A 122 2.43 -19.04 -0.22
C ASN A 122 0.92 -18.80 -0.34
N LEU A 123 0.46 -17.99 -1.31
CA LEU A 123 -0.98 -17.85 -1.57
C LEU A 123 -1.56 -19.13 -2.16
N THR A 124 -2.78 -19.46 -1.75
CA THR A 124 -3.59 -20.49 -2.39
C THR A 124 -3.79 -20.16 -3.88
N PRO A 125 -3.96 -21.16 -4.76
CA PRO A 125 -4.20 -20.93 -6.19
C PRO A 125 -5.37 -19.96 -6.45
N HIS A 126 -6.47 -20.14 -5.72
CA HIS A 126 -7.63 -19.25 -5.79
C HIS A 126 -7.29 -17.80 -5.39
N ALA A 127 -6.63 -17.59 -4.24
CA ALA A 127 -6.26 -16.24 -3.80
C ALA A 127 -5.30 -15.55 -4.79
N ARG A 128 -4.44 -16.33 -5.44
CA ARG A 128 -3.51 -15.85 -6.47
C ARG A 128 -4.25 -15.44 -7.75
N ALA A 129 -5.24 -16.22 -8.19
CA ALA A 129 -6.10 -15.90 -9.33
C ALA A 129 -6.95 -14.65 -9.08
N MET A 130 -7.43 -14.46 -7.84
CA MET A 130 -8.21 -13.28 -7.45
C MET A 130 -7.37 -12.02 -7.21
N ALA A 131 -6.03 -12.13 -7.20
CA ALA A 131 -5.16 -11.01 -6.95
C ALA A 131 -5.15 -10.05 -8.16
N LYS A 132 -5.59 -8.81 -7.93
CA LYS A 132 -5.55 -7.78 -8.97
C LYS A 132 -4.10 -7.49 -9.43
N PRO A 133 -3.88 -7.32 -10.74
CA PRO A 133 -2.58 -7.01 -11.30
C PRO A 133 -2.04 -5.70 -10.74
N ARG A 134 -0.70 -5.60 -10.69
CA ARG A 134 0.00 -4.42 -10.18
C ARG A 134 0.98 -3.91 -11.20
N SER A 135 0.90 -2.63 -11.51
CA SER A 135 1.85 -1.93 -12.37
C SER A 135 2.68 -0.93 -11.56
N VAL A 136 3.79 -0.52 -12.15
CA VAL A 136 4.63 0.57 -11.64
C VAL A 136 4.10 1.88 -12.23
N GLY A 137 3.84 2.86 -11.39
CA GLY A 137 3.44 4.21 -11.80
C GLY A 137 4.53 5.25 -11.58
N GLY A 138 4.08 6.51 -11.51
CA GLY A 138 4.95 7.66 -11.26
C GLY A 138 5.61 7.69 -9.89
N MET A 139 6.27 8.81 -9.59
CA MET A 139 6.97 9.02 -8.33
C MET A 139 6.00 9.33 -7.19
N SER A 140 6.39 8.93 -5.98
CA SER A 140 5.70 9.21 -4.74
C SER A 140 6.28 10.48 -4.11
N GLU A 141 5.40 11.33 -3.60
CA GLU A 141 5.76 12.53 -2.83
C GLU A 141 6.07 12.22 -1.35
N ARG A 142 6.05 10.94 -0.95
CA ARG A 142 6.28 10.57 0.44
C ARG A 142 7.72 10.92 0.85
N PRO A 143 7.91 11.59 2.00
CA PRO A 143 9.24 11.98 2.46
C PRO A 143 10.08 10.74 2.79
N ALA A 144 11.40 10.91 2.74
CA ALA A 144 12.33 9.89 3.19
C ALA A 144 12.26 9.74 4.72
N PRO A 145 12.17 8.51 5.26
CA PRO A 145 12.31 8.30 6.69
C PRO A 145 13.75 8.53 7.13
N ALA A 146 13.94 8.88 8.40
CA ALA A 146 15.23 8.72 9.06
C ALA A 146 15.52 7.21 9.14
N GLY A 147 16.43 6.75 8.29
CA GLY A 147 16.60 5.33 8.03
C GLY A 147 18.02 4.96 7.66
N PRO A 148 18.32 3.65 7.62
CA PRO A 148 19.67 3.19 7.40
C PRO A 148 20.13 3.52 5.98
N LEU A 149 21.42 3.86 5.84
CA LEU A 149 22.04 4.28 4.57
C LEU A 149 21.95 3.24 3.46
N TRP A 150 21.75 1.97 3.80
CA TRP A 150 21.57 0.92 2.81
C TRP A 150 20.16 0.94 2.18
N ALA A 151 19.16 1.47 2.88
CA ALA A 151 17.76 1.47 2.46
C ALA A 151 17.31 2.82 1.88
N VAL A 152 17.81 3.93 2.43
CA VAL A 152 17.39 5.30 2.11
C VAL A 152 18.53 6.05 1.40
N ARG A 153 18.20 6.77 0.33
CA ARG A 153 19.11 7.76 -0.28
C ARG A 153 19.05 9.01 0.58
N GLN A 154 20.19 9.40 1.14
CA GLN A 154 20.32 10.73 1.73
C GLN A 154 20.29 11.74 0.59
N ILE A 155 19.38 12.70 0.69
CA ILE A 155 19.44 13.90 -0.13
C ILE A 155 20.55 14.71 0.55
N ASN A 156 21.73 14.79 -0.08
CA ASN A 156 22.75 15.73 0.37
C ASN A 156 22.13 17.13 0.19
N ASN A 157 21.64 17.72 1.28
CA ASN A 157 21.43 19.16 1.32
C ASN A 157 22.81 19.80 1.46
N GLU A 158 23.60 19.77 0.39
CA GLU A 158 24.74 20.66 0.23
C GLU A 158 24.22 21.94 -0.43
N LEU A 159 23.87 22.91 0.41
CA LEU A 159 23.84 24.33 0.11
C LEU A 159 24.41 25.09 1.31
#